data_AF-A0A939KU93-F1
#
_entry.id   AF-A0A939KU93-F1
#
_cell.length_a   1.000
_cell.length_b   1.000
_cell.length_c   1.000
_cell.angle_alpha   90.00
_cell.angle_beta   90.00
_cell.angle_gamma   90.00
#
_symmetry.space_group_name_H-M   'P 1'
#
loop_
_entity.id
_entity.type
_entity.pdbx_description
1 polymer ?
#
loop_
_entity_poly.entity_id
_entity_poly.type
_entity_poly.pdbx_seq_one_letter_code
_entity_poly.pdbx_strand_id
1 'polypeptide(L)'
;MRGLASVRGKDFRDRAWTESGQPEIVSQFWQEWLEHENKLYRCCLKLMNFNPTEAEDALSRARIKAWGKVQKLGEKIINFKAWLMEVTRNVCIDR
;
A
#
# COMPACT_ATOMS: atom_id res chain seq x y z
N MET A 1 5.32 13.85 62.24
CA MET A 1 5.62 13.81 60.79
C MET A 1 5.96 12.36 60.45
N ARG A 2 5.37 11.62 59.52
CA ARG A 2 4.51 11.92 58.36
C ARG A 2 3.41 10.85 58.28
N GLY A 3 2.19 11.28 57.97
CA GLY A 3 1.06 10.39 57.68
C GLY A 3 1.09 9.89 56.23
N LEU A 4 0.49 8.71 56.05
CA LEU A 4 0.12 8.09 54.78
C LEU A 4 -1.03 8.87 54.12
N ALA A 5 -0.94 9.13 52.82
CA ALA A 5 -2.09 9.14 51.90
C ALA A 5 -1.68 9.37 50.42
N SER A 6 -2.23 8.51 49.55
CA SER A 6 -2.65 8.76 48.15
C SER A 6 -1.53 9.02 47.12
N VAL A 7 -1.58 8.52 45.88
CA VAL A 7 -2.71 8.53 44.95
C VAL A 7 -2.62 7.36 43.97
N ARG A 8 -3.69 6.56 43.96
CA ARG A 8 -4.48 6.11 42.80
C ARG A 8 -3.75 5.99 41.45
N GLY A 9 -3.72 4.77 40.94
CA GLY A 9 -3.30 4.47 39.57
C GLY A 9 -3.99 5.37 38.54
N LYS A 10 -3.20 5.82 37.57
CA LYS A 10 -3.68 6.11 36.24
C LYS A 10 -3.01 5.12 35.31
N ASP A 11 -3.79 4.11 34.95
CA ASP A 11 -3.66 3.46 33.66
C ASP A 11 -3.64 4.55 32.59
N PHE A 12 -2.46 4.79 32.01
CA PHE A 12 -2.35 5.47 30.72
C PHE A 12 -1.89 4.42 29.72
N ARG A 13 -2.79 3.45 29.49
CA ARG A 13 -2.93 2.84 28.17
C ARG A 13 -3.14 3.98 27.16
N ASP A 14 -2.70 3.75 25.94
CA ASP A 14 -2.69 4.70 24.82
C ASP A 14 -1.45 5.58 24.74
N ARG A 15 -0.28 4.94 24.90
CA ARG A 15 0.89 5.33 24.12
C ARG A 15 0.56 4.96 22.66
N ALA A 16 -0.08 5.88 21.94
CA ALA A 16 -0.26 5.77 20.50
C ALA A 16 1.12 5.72 19.86
N TRP A 17 1.60 4.51 19.58
CA TRP A 17 2.74 4.28 18.70
C TRP A 17 2.29 4.57 17.26
N THR A 18 2.07 5.83 16.93
CA THR A 18 2.07 6.30 15.54
C THR A 18 3.43 6.92 15.24
N GLU A 19 4.50 6.20 15.57
CA GLU A 19 5.82 6.46 15.01
C GLU A 19 5.88 5.86 13.62
N SER A 20 5.37 6.60 12.66
CA SER A 20 6.08 6.87 11.41
C SER A 20 5.25 7.84 10.58
N GLY A 21 5.84 8.97 10.22
CA GLY A 21 5.29 9.92 9.23
C GLY A 21 5.30 9.31 7.84
N GLN A 22 4.69 8.13 7.68
CA GLN A 22 4.43 7.55 6.38
C GLN A 22 3.24 8.31 5.77
N PRO A 23 3.32 8.68 4.49
CA PRO A 23 2.21 9.32 3.80
C PRO A 23 0.96 8.44 3.91
N GLU A 24 -0.22 9.03 4.13
CA GLU A 24 -1.52 8.34 4.22
C GLU A 24 -1.75 7.34 3.05
N ILE A 25 -1.15 7.62 1.90
CA ILE A 25 -1.19 6.74 0.72
C ILE A 25 -0.47 5.40 0.96
N VAL A 26 0.60 5.38 1.76
CA VAL A 26 1.33 4.15 2.09
C VAL A 26 0.49 3.23 2.98
N SER A 27 -0.27 3.79 3.93
CA SER A 27 -1.18 3.00 4.78
C SER A 27 -2.39 2.49 4.00
N GLN A 28 -2.91 3.28 3.05
CA GLN A 28 -4.06 2.92 2.21
C GLN A 28 -3.73 2.01 1.02
N PHE A 29 -2.44 1.81 0.71
CA PHE A 29 -1.99 1.09 -0.48
C PHE A 29 -2.67 -0.27 -0.68
N TRP A 30 -2.72 -1.10 0.37
CA TRP A 30 -3.24 -2.47 0.24
C TRP A 30 -4.75 -2.50 0.02
N GLN A 31 -5.48 -1.59 0.65
CA GLN A 31 -6.92 -1.45 0.44
C GLN A 31 -7.21 -1.07 -1.01
N GLU A 32 -6.54 -0.03 -1.50
CA GLU A 32 -6.69 0.45 -2.87
C GLU A 32 -6.21 -0.57 -3.92
N TRP A 33 -5.14 -1.32 -3.61
CA TRP A 33 -4.67 -2.40 -4.48
C TRP A 33 -5.76 -3.47 -4.64
N LEU A 34 -6.31 -3.98 -3.53
CA LEU A 34 -7.34 -5.03 -3.55
C LEU A 34 -8.63 -4.56 -4.25
N GLU A 35 -9.04 -3.31 -4.01
CA GLU A 35 -10.17 -2.66 -4.68
C GLU A 35 -10.01 -2.62 -6.22
N HIS A 36 -8.77 -2.57 -6.71
CA HIS A 36 -8.46 -2.44 -8.13
C HIS A 36 -7.83 -3.68 -8.76
N GLU A 37 -7.49 -4.70 -7.97
CA GLU A 37 -6.74 -5.87 -8.40
C GLU A 37 -7.40 -6.59 -9.58
N ASN A 38 -8.72 -6.77 -9.54
CA ASN A 38 -9.47 -7.36 -10.65
C ASN A 38 -9.35 -6.57 -11.97
N LYS A 39 -9.31 -5.23 -11.89
CA LYS A 39 -9.15 -4.36 -13.08
C LYS A 39 -7.71 -4.40 -13.58
N LEU A 40 -6.74 -4.41 -12.67
CA LEU A 40 -5.32 -4.56 -13.00
C LEU A 40 -5.05 -5.90 -13.65
N TYR A 41 -5.60 -7.00 -13.11
CA TYR A 41 -5.48 -8.33 -13.69
C TYR A 41 -6.05 -8.41 -15.12
N ARG A 42 -7.25 -7.85 -15.35
CA ARG A 42 -7.83 -7.76 -16.70
C ARG A 42 -6.97 -6.94 -17.66
N CYS A 43 -6.25 -5.93 -17.17
CA CYS A 43 -5.27 -5.19 -17.95
C CYS A 43 -4.08 -6.09 -18.33
N CYS A 44 -3.51 -6.79 -17.35
CA CYS A 44 -2.42 -7.76 -17.57
C CYS A 44 -2.82 -8.83 -18.58
N LEU A 45 -4.02 -9.40 -18.47
CA LEU A 45 -4.53 -10.39 -19.44
C LEU A 45 -4.54 -9.85 -20.87
N LYS A 46 -5.04 -8.63 -21.08
CA LYS A 46 -5.06 -8.02 -22.42
C LYS A 46 -3.65 -7.80 -22.98
N LEU A 47 -2.69 -7.42 -22.12
CA LEU A 47 -1.31 -7.15 -22.53
C LEU A 47 -0.47 -8.42 -22.69
N MET A 48 -0.81 -9.49 -21.97
CA MET A 48 -0.14 -10.80 -22.01
C MET A 48 -0.82 -11.78 -22.97
N ASN A 49 -1.52 -11.28 -23.98
CA ASN A 49 -2.19 -12.09 -25.00
C ASN A 49 -3.14 -13.16 -24.41
N PHE A 50 -3.88 -12.78 -23.37
CA PHE A 50 -4.80 -13.63 -22.62
C PHE A 50 -4.16 -14.88 -21.99
N ASN A 51 -2.83 -14.88 -21.78
CA ASN A 51 -2.16 -15.91 -21.02
C ASN A 51 -2.32 -15.63 -19.50
N PRO A 52 -3.05 -16.48 -18.75
CA PRO A 52 -3.31 -16.25 -17.33
C PRO A 52 -2.02 -16.33 -16.49
N THR A 53 -1.12 -17.27 -16.78
CA THR A 53 0.14 -17.44 -16.04
C THR A 53 1.03 -16.20 -16.16
N GLU A 54 1.22 -15.70 -17.38
CA GLU A 54 2.01 -14.50 -17.62
C GLU A 54 1.33 -13.25 -17.02
N ALA A 55 -0.01 -13.20 -17.03
CA ALA A 55 -0.76 -12.10 -16.44
C ALA A 55 -0.66 -12.08 -14.91
N GLU A 56 -0.74 -13.24 -14.25
CA GLU A 56 -0.57 -13.40 -12.81
C GLU A 56 0.85 -13.03 -12.36
N ASP A 57 1.86 -13.47 -13.11
CA ASP A 57 3.25 -13.10 -12.84
C ASP A 57 3.49 -11.60 -13.03
N ALA A 58 3.01 -11.03 -14.14
CA ALA A 58 3.09 -9.59 -14.38
C ALA A 58 2.38 -8.77 -13.30
N LEU A 59 1.20 -9.22 -12.84
CA LEU A 59 0.46 -8.56 -11.75
C LEU A 59 1.25 -8.64 -10.42
N SER A 60 1.87 -9.78 -10.14
CA SER A 60 2.69 -9.98 -8.93
C SER A 60 3.92 -9.06 -8.93
N ARG A 61 4.62 -8.97 -10.06
CA ARG A 61 5.74 -8.02 -10.25
C ARG A 61 5.27 -6.57 -10.13
N ALA A 62 4.11 -6.22 -10.69
CA ALA A 62 3.53 -4.89 -10.57
C ALA A 62 3.24 -4.52 -9.11
N ARG A 63 2.71 -5.45 -8.31
CA ARG A 63 2.45 -5.27 -6.87
C ARG A 63 3.71 -4.91 -6.11
N ILE A 64 4.79 -5.69 -6.31
CA ILE A 64 6.09 -5.48 -5.66
C ILE A 64 6.69 -4.13 -6.08
N LYS A 65 6.67 -3.82 -7.40
CA LYS A 65 7.21 -2.57 -7.94
C LYS A 65 6.42 -1.35 -7.46
N ALA A 66 5.10 -1.46 -7.38
CA ALA A 66 4.24 -0.41 -6.83
C ALA A 66 4.52 -0.18 -5.34
N TRP A 67 4.59 -1.24 -4.54
CA TRP A 67 4.88 -1.13 -3.11
C TRP A 67 6.25 -0.47 -2.84
N GLY A 68 7.30 -0.90 -3.57
CA GLY A 68 8.62 -0.28 -3.43
C GLY A 68 8.67 1.20 -3.84
N LYS A 69 7.79 1.62 -4.77
CA LYS A 69 7.70 3.03 -5.20
C LYS A 69 6.85 3.87 -4.27
N VAL A 70 5.72 3.35 -3.75
CA VAL A 70 4.83 4.11 -2.86
C VAL A 70 5.55 4.49 -1.57
N GLN A 71 6.39 3.61 -1.03
CA GLN A 71 7.23 3.89 0.15
C GLN A 71 8.21 5.05 -0.07
N LYS A 72 8.65 5.28 -1.32
CA LYS A 72 9.62 6.33 -1.68
C LYS A 72 8.96 7.62 -2.15
N LEU A 73 7.79 7.52 -2.78
CA LEU A 73 7.14 8.60 -3.53
C LEU A 73 5.75 8.97 -3.01
N GLY A 74 5.26 8.34 -1.93
CA GLY A 74 3.87 8.42 -1.48
C GLY A 74 3.28 9.83 -1.46
N GLU A 75 4.04 10.83 -1.01
CA GLU A 75 3.60 12.24 -0.94
C GLU A 75 3.37 12.91 -2.30
N LYS A 76 4.00 12.41 -3.37
CA LYS A 76 3.94 12.99 -4.72
C LYS A 76 2.83 12.37 -5.58
N ILE A 77 2.14 11.35 -5.09
CA ILE A 77 1.11 10.63 -5.85
C ILE A 77 -0.23 11.34 -5.67
N ILE A 78 -0.61 12.15 -6.65
CA ILE A 78 -1.86 12.94 -6.63
C ILE A 78 -3.07 12.08 -6.99
N ASN A 79 -2.91 11.13 -7.93
CA ASN A 79 -3.97 10.22 -8.36
C ASN A 79 -3.49 8.77 -8.27
N PHE A 80 -3.78 8.15 -7.13
CA PHE A 80 -3.28 6.82 -6.79
C PHE A 80 -3.74 5.73 -7.78
N LYS A 81 -5.01 5.77 -8.20
CA LYS A 81 -5.56 4.83 -9.18
C LYS A 81 -4.90 4.92 -10.55
N ALA A 82 -4.76 6.14 -11.08
CA ALA A 82 -4.12 6.34 -12.38
C ALA A 82 -2.66 5.87 -12.34
N TRP A 83 -1.97 6.17 -11.25
CA TRP A 83 -0.60 5.74 -11.00
C TRP A 83 -0.47 4.20 -10.92
N LEU A 84 -1.38 3.51 -10.22
CA LEU A 84 -1.39 2.03 -10.17
C LEU A 84 -1.56 1.41 -11.57
N MET A 85 -2.48 1.94 -12.37
CA MET A 85 -2.67 1.48 -13.75
C MET A 85 -1.41 1.67 -14.59
N GLU A 86 -0.71 2.79 -14.42
CA GLU A 86 0.53 3.08 -15.14
C GLU A 86 1.67 2.14 -14.72
N VAL A 87 1.85 1.90 -13.42
CA VAL A 87 2.86 0.96 -12.92
C VAL A 87 2.62 -0.44 -13.48
N THR A 88 1.37 -0.92 -13.45
CA THR A 88 0.99 -2.23 -13.99
C THR A 88 1.20 -2.32 -15.50
N ARG A 89 0.78 -1.29 -16.25
CA ARG A 89 1.00 -1.22 -17.71
C ARG A 89 2.49 -1.28 -18.03
N ASN A 90 3.30 -0.51 -17.30
CA ASN A 90 4.75 -0.48 -17.52
C ASN A 90 5.35 -1.86 -17.30
N VAL A 91 5.01 -2.56 -16.22
CA VAL A 91 5.49 -3.94 -15.98
C VAL A 91 5.06 -4.93 -17.07
N CYS A 92 3.89 -4.71 -17.69
CA CYS A 92 3.43 -5.58 -18.76
C CYS A 92 4.17 -5.35 -20.10
N ILE A 93 4.62 -4.11 -20.35
CA ILE A 93 5.30 -3.73 -21.61
C ILE A 93 6.81 -3.94 -21.51
N ASP A 94 7.39 -3.71 -20.34
CA ASP A 94 8.82 -3.75 -19.97
C ASP A 94 9.40 -5.18 -19.94
N ARG A 95 9.00 -6.05 -20.89
CA ARG A 95 9.43 -7.45 -20.97
C ARG A 95 10.94 -7.63 -20.85
#